data_AF-A0A0V0V7B6-F1
#
_entry.id   AF-A0A0V0V7B6-F1
#
_cell.length_a   1.000
_cell.length_b   1.000
_cell.length_c   1.000
_cell.angle_alpha   90.00
_cell.angle_beta   90.00
_cell.angle_gamma   90.00
#
_symmetry.space_group_name_H-M   'P 1'
#
loop_
_entity.id
_entity.type
_entity.pdbx_description
1 polymer ?
#
loop_
_entity_poly.entity_id
_entity_poly.type
_entity_poly.pdbx_seq_one_letter_code
_entity_poly.pdbx_strand_id
1 'polypeptide(L)'
;MSTKEFFYICLAILLRTILSLCGLVEFLETRVEISTPFNSWIRVKEAFALQNAGFSPYAGDAVHCNPILLIMFNFIDRSASWFTPFLFCLLDIIAAFLLSNATYLYRLKKQSTENLQKSQFAPNTKHLLLNENENTKIYLFNPVVILSTVAKTTSAITNCLLSCVLFCFIQRKPVLCIFFLTMLLFVDIYFATLIIPVFLFISQGGHFDWKRVMYLNLFFFQCLGCFALLSKDAFFLIYIQLLITTLFKSYPSIADFAVAYSLVPCFAHLFHMQYRYLILFTWFTCMVLSPVMWHLWIDQGSANANFFFAVTLVYLVAQVFLISDFLQAHFKRCFCLRHGESMLIDGENGVYKEENIPDACQSQTFTSTWRSENATSTTDTVNTTNVVTSSDMVEQEKMDFERKRAEHYANEAIVARQYFNETFPLNNHLTMEESSKDLQSTSADDKKGKNKQNEEDLPNETAGKEDEPEGSKKYN
;
A
#
# COMPACT_ATOMS: atom_id res chain seq x y z
N MET A 1 26.06 10.62 18.14
CA MET A 1 24.72 10.85 18.68
C MET A 1 24.69 12.24 19.29
N SER A 2 23.82 13.11 18.79
CA SER A 2 23.69 14.50 19.27
C SER A 2 23.03 14.52 20.67
N THR A 3 23.36 15.49 21.51
CA THR A 3 22.71 15.71 22.83
C THR A 3 21.19 15.81 22.71
N LYS A 4 20.68 16.38 21.60
CA LYS A 4 19.23 16.45 21.32
C LYS A 4 18.62 15.08 21.03
N GLU A 5 19.36 14.17 20.41
CA GLU A 5 18.89 12.80 20.11
C GLU A 5 18.75 11.98 21.38
N PHE A 6 19.73 12.09 22.27
CA PHE A 6 19.67 11.45 23.58
C PHE A 6 18.46 11.95 24.37
N PHE A 7 18.21 13.26 24.36
CA PHE A 7 17.03 13.84 25.01
C PHE A 7 15.72 13.30 24.46
N TYR A 8 15.54 13.22 23.14
CA TYR A 8 14.30 12.68 22.56
C TYR A 8 14.09 11.21 22.90
N ILE A 9 15.15 10.39 22.91
CA ILE A 9 15.06 8.99 23.31
C ILE A 9 14.67 8.87 24.79
N CYS A 10 15.30 9.65 25.67
CA CYS A 10 14.93 9.68 27.08
C CYS A 10 13.46 10.10 27.28
N LEU A 11 12.99 11.10 26.53
CA LEU A 11 11.59 11.55 26.59
C LEU A 11 10.63 10.46 26.07
N ALA A 12 10.99 9.77 25.00
CA ALA A 12 10.22 8.68 24.42
C ALA A 12 10.12 7.46 25.36
N ILE A 13 11.20 7.14 26.08
CA ILE A 13 11.22 6.13 27.15
C ILE A 13 10.31 6.56 28.30
N LEU A 14 10.50 7.78 28.79
CA LEU A 14 9.74 8.32 29.91
C LEU A 14 8.24 8.29 29.62
N LEU A 15 7.83 8.73 28.43
CA LEU A 15 6.44 8.71 27.99
C LEU A 15 5.84 7.29 28.03
N ARG A 16 6.56 6.30 27.48
CA ARG A 16 6.10 4.89 27.47
C ARG A 16 5.99 4.32 28.88
N THR A 17 6.96 4.62 29.75
CA THR A 17 6.95 4.19 31.15
C THR A 17 5.82 4.85 31.94
N ILE A 18 5.55 6.14 31.72
CA ILE A 18 4.41 6.82 32.37
C ILE A 18 3.10 6.20 31.90
N LEU A 19 2.91 6.02 30.60
CA LEU A 19 1.68 5.45 30.03
C LEU A 19 1.44 4.00 30.49
N SER A 20 2.50 3.19 30.65
CA SER A 20 2.37 1.83 31.16
C SER A 20 2.04 1.78 32.65
N LEU A 21 2.46 2.77 33.45
CA LEU A 21 2.15 2.89 34.87
C LEU A 21 0.77 3.51 35.14
N CYS A 22 0.19 4.25 34.20
CA CYS A 22 -1.12 4.91 34.34
C CYS A 22 -2.34 3.97 34.23
N GLY A 23 -2.16 2.64 34.23
CA GLY A 23 -3.26 1.67 34.13
C GLY A 23 -3.87 1.54 32.72
N LEU A 24 -3.30 2.21 31.72
CA LEU A 24 -3.77 2.16 30.33
C LEU A 24 -3.57 0.78 29.68
N VAL A 25 -2.66 -0.03 30.23
CA VAL A 25 -2.32 -1.38 29.72
C VAL A 25 -3.54 -2.29 29.67
N GLU A 26 -4.29 -2.41 30.77
CA GLU A 26 -5.45 -3.30 30.87
C GLU A 26 -6.55 -2.90 29.88
N PHE A 27 -6.75 -1.59 29.71
CA PHE A 27 -7.68 -1.08 28.70
C PHE A 27 -7.21 -1.45 27.28
N LEU A 28 -5.96 -1.17 26.91
CA LEU A 28 -5.48 -1.39 25.54
C LEU A 28 -5.30 -2.86 25.17
N GLU A 29 -4.95 -3.74 26.12
CA GLU A 29 -4.80 -5.18 25.87
C GLU A 29 -6.14 -5.85 25.45
N THR A 30 -7.29 -5.25 25.81
CA THR A 30 -8.64 -5.73 25.45
C THR A 30 -9.18 -5.15 24.14
N ARG A 31 -8.53 -4.12 23.58
CA ARG A 31 -8.95 -3.49 22.32
C ARG A 31 -8.46 -4.30 21.14
N VAL A 32 -9.38 -4.83 20.33
CA VAL A 32 -9.03 -5.65 19.16
C VAL A 32 -8.29 -4.88 18.08
N GLU A 33 -8.41 -3.55 18.05
CA GLU A 33 -7.67 -2.72 17.09
C GLU A 33 -6.15 -2.79 17.34
N ILE A 34 -5.75 -3.07 18.60
CA ILE A 34 -4.36 -3.10 19.05
C ILE A 34 -3.90 -4.53 19.31
N SER A 35 -4.72 -5.30 20.04
CA SER A 35 -4.45 -6.66 20.50
C SER A 35 -5.38 -7.65 19.76
N THR A 36 -4.86 -8.23 18.68
CA THR A 36 -5.53 -9.22 17.84
C THR A 36 -5.11 -10.64 18.25
N PRO A 37 -5.82 -11.69 17.77
CA PRO A 37 -5.41 -13.08 18.02
C PRO A 37 -3.96 -13.40 17.62
N PHE A 38 -3.40 -12.66 16.66
CA PHE A 38 -2.05 -12.88 16.15
C PHE A 38 -0.96 -12.13 16.93
N ASN A 39 -1.29 -11.05 17.66
CA ASN A 39 -0.30 -10.22 18.33
C ASN A 39 -0.48 -10.05 19.86
N SER A 40 -1.52 -10.65 20.44
CA SER A 40 -1.86 -10.47 21.86
C SER A 40 -0.92 -11.19 22.82
N TRP A 41 -0.40 -10.47 23.81
CA TRP A 41 0.38 -11.05 24.91
C TRP A 41 -0.47 -11.83 25.91
N ILE A 42 -1.75 -11.47 26.09
CA ILE A 42 -2.67 -12.21 26.97
C ILE A 42 -2.81 -13.65 26.48
N ARG A 43 -3.03 -13.83 25.18
CA ARG A 43 -3.13 -15.14 24.54
C ARG A 43 -1.85 -15.98 24.65
N VAL A 44 -0.69 -15.33 24.62
CA VAL A 44 0.60 -15.99 24.88
C VAL A 44 0.67 -16.50 26.34
N LYS A 45 0.21 -15.70 27.32
CA LYS A 45 0.14 -16.14 28.72
C LYS A 45 -0.88 -17.27 28.94
N GLU A 46 -2.01 -17.23 28.25
CA GLU A 46 -3.00 -18.33 28.26
C GLU A 46 -2.39 -19.62 27.70
N ALA A 47 -1.60 -19.54 26.63
CA ALA A 47 -0.88 -20.68 26.09
C ALA A 47 0.11 -21.28 27.11
N PHE A 48 0.79 -20.45 27.92
CA PHE A 48 1.64 -20.96 29.00
C PHE A 48 0.82 -21.67 30.08
N ALA A 49 -0.35 -21.13 30.44
CA ALA A 49 -1.24 -21.75 31.42
C ALA A 49 -1.73 -23.13 30.94
N LEU A 50 -2.12 -23.25 29.67
CA LEU A 50 -2.50 -24.53 29.05
C LEU A 50 -1.35 -25.52 29.06
N GLN A 51 -0.15 -25.08 28.68
CA GLN A 51 1.05 -25.92 28.68
C GLN A 51 1.41 -26.41 30.09
N ASN A 52 1.30 -25.55 31.10
CA ASN A 52 1.54 -25.90 32.49
C ASN A 52 0.49 -26.89 33.04
N ALA A 53 -0.74 -26.85 32.53
CA ALA A 53 -1.79 -27.79 32.85
C ALA A 53 -1.69 -29.14 32.07
N GLY A 54 -0.66 -29.30 31.22
CA GLY A 54 -0.44 -30.52 30.44
C GLY A 54 -1.25 -30.60 29.14
N PHE A 55 -1.90 -29.51 28.73
CA PHE A 55 -2.62 -29.42 27.47
C PHE A 55 -1.76 -28.81 26.38
N SER A 56 -2.02 -29.18 25.12
CA SER A 56 -1.35 -28.53 23.98
C SER A 56 -1.84 -27.08 23.87
N PRO A 57 -0.93 -26.08 23.81
CA PRO A 57 -1.31 -24.67 23.60
C PRO A 57 -1.98 -24.43 22.23
N TYR A 58 -1.85 -25.39 21.31
CA TYR A 58 -2.43 -25.36 19.96
C TYR A 58 -3.67 -26.25 19.81
N ALA A 59 -4.13 -26.92 20.88
CA ALA A 59 -5.33 -27.76 20.80
C ALA A 59 -6.63 -26.95 20.62
N GLY A 60 -6.59 -25.64 20.86
CA GLY A 60 -7.69 -24.71 20.61
C GLY A 60 -7.23 -23.46 19.85
N ASP A 61 -8.12 -22.49 19.74
CA ASP A 61 -7.88 -21.21 19.04
C ASP A 61 -7.21 -20.14 19.93
N ALA A 62 -6.42 -20.58 20.91
CA ALA A 62 -5.85 -19.70 21.93
C ALA A 62 -4.67 -18.88 21.37
N VAL A 63 -3.74 -19.53 20.66
CA VAL A 63 -2.51 -18.89 20.18
C VAL A 63 -2.17 -19.28 18.74
N HIS A 64 -1.79 -18.27 17.93
CA HIS A 64 -1.32 -18.46 16.55
C HIS A 64 0.19 -18.23 16.38
N CYS A 65 0.90 -18.12 17.51
CA CYS A 65 2.34 -17.88 17.56
C CYS A 65 3.13 -19.13 17.15
N ASN A 66 4.27 -18.95 16.45
CA ASN A 66 5.17 -20.03 16.08
C ASN A 66 5.68 -20.78 17.33
N PRO A 67 5.70 -22.13 17.35
CA PRO A 67 6.18 -22.94 18.49
C PRO A 67 7.53 -22.53 19.05
N ILE A 68 8.49 -22.16 18.20
CA ILE A 68 9.84 -21.74 18.64
C ILE A 68 9.75 -20.42 19.42
N LEU A 69 8.94 -19.49 18.92
CA LEU A 69 8.74 -18.19 19.54
C LEU A 69 7.99 -18.34 20.88
N LEU A 70 7.03 -19.27 20.96
CA LEU A 70 6.34 -19.62 22.20
C LEU A 70 7.30 -20.20 23.26
N ILE A 71 8.20 -21.09 22.88
CA ILE A 71 9.24 -21.63 23.77
C ILE A 71 10.14 -20.50 24.29
N MET A 72 10.57 -19.60 23.41
CA MET A 72 11.39 -18.45 23.78
C MET A 72 10.66 -17.54 24.77
N PHE A 73 9.39 -17.23 24.53
CA PHE A 73 8.60 -16.41 25.45
C PHE A 73 8.36 -17.09 26.80
N ASN A 74 8.09 -18.39 26.83
CA ASN A 74 7.93 -19.14 28.08
C ASN A 74 9.23 -19.11 28.89
N PHE A 75 10.38 -19.26 28.23
CA PHE A 75 11.69 -19.13 28.87
C PHE A 75 11.87 -17.74 29.50
N ILE A 76 11.59 -16.67 28.74
CA ILE A 76 11.70 -15.28 29.21
C ILE A 76 10.75 -15.03 30.40
N ASP A 77 9.49 -15.47 30.30
CA ASP A 77 8.49 -15.23 31.33
C ASP A 77 8.83 -15.99 32.64
N ARG A 78 9.27 -17.25 32.55
CA ARG A 78 9.72 -18.03 33.71
C ARG A 78 10.99 -17.47 34.35
N SER A 79 11.95 -17.01 33.54
CA SER A 79 13.21 -16.47 34.07
C SER A 79 13.07 -15.05 34.62
N ALA A 80 12.28 -14.20 33.96
CA ALA A 80 12.18 -12.78 34.29
C ALA A 80 10.86 -12.14 33.81
N SER A 81 9.71 -12.59 34.32
CA SER A 81 8.41 -11.99 33.97
C SER A 81 8.35 -10.46 34.22
N TRP A 82 9.04 -9.97 35.26
CA TRP A 82 9.17 -8.52 35.54
C TRP A 82 9.88 -7.74 34.42
N PHE A 83 10.69 -8.39 33.61
CA PHE A 83 11.44 -7.79 32.51
C PHE A 83 10.60 -7.62 31.24
N THR A 84 9.49 -8.37 31.09
CA THR A 84 8.65 -8.38 29.89
C THR A 84 8.23 -6.97 29.40
N PRO A 85 7.70 -6.06 30.24
CA PRO A 85 7.34 -4.71 29.78
C PRO A 85 8.55 -3.90 29.30
N PHE A 86 9.70 -4.08 29.95
CA PHE A 86 10.96 -3.43 29.56
C PHE A 86 11.47 -3.97 28.22
N LEU A 87 11.33 -5.27 27.96
CA LEU A 87 11.70 -5.89 26.69
C LEU A 87 10.90 -5.28 25.52
N PHE A 88 9.58 -5.16 25.66
CA PHE A 88 8.73 -4.54 24.63
C PHE A 88 9.10 -3.07 24.40
N CYS A 89 9.35 -2.31 25.47
CA CYS A 89 9.80 -0.93 25.37
C CYS A 89 11.18 -0.82 24.66
N LEU A 90 12.12 -1.71 25.00
CA LEU A 90 13.45 -1.76 24.40
C LEU A 90 13.38 -2.06 22.90
N LEU A 91 12.63 -3.09 22.50
CA LEU A 91 12.43 -3.45 21.09
C LEU A 91 11.87 -2.27 20.28
N ASP A 92 10.93 -1.55 20.87
CA ASP A 92 10.32 -0.40 20.23
C ASP A 92 11.27 0.78 20.05
N ILE A 93 12.05 1.11 21.08
CA ILE A 93 13.08 2.17 21.00
C ILE A 93 14.12 1.81 19.93
N ILE A 94 14.55 0.55 19.89
CA ILE A 94 15.46 0.05 18.86
C ILE A 94 14.83 0.21 17.48
N ALA A 95 13.58 -0.20 17.29
CA ALA A 95 12.85 -0.06 16.03
C ALA A 95 12.80 1.41 15.58
N ALA A 96 12.35 2.30 16.45
CA ALA A 96 12.21 3.72 16.16
C ALA A 96 13.56 4.40 15.86
N PHE A 97 14.62 4.04 16.60
CA PHE A 97 15.98 4.53 16.35
C PHE A 97 16.51 4.06 14.99
N LEU A 98 16.36 2.76 14.68
CA LEU A 98 16.80 2.19 13.41
C LEU A 98 16.03 2.81 12.24
N LEU A 99 14.72 2.99 12.37
CA LEU A 99 13.87 3.57 11.33
C LEU A 99 14.19 5.05 11.06
N SER A 100 14.44 5.83 12.12
CA SER A 100 14.84 7.24 11.98
C SER A 100 16.20 7.37 11.28
N ASN A 101 17.18 6.53 11.65
CA ASN A 101 18.48 6.53 10.97
C ASN A 101 18.37 6.00 9.54
N ALA A 102 17.54 4.98 9.30
CA ALA A 102 17.28 4.41 7.99
C ALA A 102 16.74 5.49 7.04
N THR A 103 15.67 6.18 7.43
CA THR A 103 15.06 7.27 6.64
C THR A 103 16.02 8.43 6.42
N TYR A 104 16.77 8.84 7.44
CA TYR A 104 17.81 9.87 7.30
C TYR A 104 18.87 9.48 6.25
N LEU A 105 19.43 8.26 6.34
CA LEU A 105 20.42 7.77 5.39
C LEU A 105 19.86 7.64 3.98
N TYR A 106 18.61 7.21 3.82
CA TYR A 106 17.95 7.16 2.51
C TYR A 106 17.82 8.55 1.91
N ARG A 107 17.30 9.53 2.67
CA ARG A 107 17.12 10.91 2.16
C ARG A 107 18.45 11.53 1.76
N LEU A 108 19.51 11.35 2.55
CA LEU A 108 20.86 11.81 2.20
C LEU A 108 21.36 11.17 0.89
N LYS A 109 21.24 9.84 0.74
CA LYS A 109 21.67 9.14 -0.47
C LYS A 109 20.88 9.60 -1.70
N LYS A 110 19.56 9.67 -1.58
CA LYS A 110 18.66 10.12 -2.65
C LYS A 110 18.97 11.55 -3.07
N GLN A 111 19.14 12.46 -2.11
CA GLN A 111 19.52 13.85 -2.38
C GLN A 111 20.87 13.94 -3.09
N SER A 112 21.87 13.16 -2.67
CA SER A 112 23.17 13.11 -3.35
C SER A 112 23.04 12.64 -4.80
N THR A 113 22.24 11.61 -5.07
CA THR A 113 21.95 11.16 -6.43
C THR A 113 21.22 12.21 -7.26
N GLU A 114 20.22 12.88 -6.69
CA GLU A 114 19.49 13.97 -7.37
C GLU A 114 20.40 15.17 -7.68
N ASN A 115 21.31 15.53 -6.78
CA ASN A 115 22.28 16.60 -7.01
C ASN A 115 23.29 16.26 -8.12
N LEU A 116 23.70 14.99 -8.24
CA LEU A 116 24.58 14.53 -9.33
C LEU A 116 23.87 14.53 -10.69
N GLN A 117 22.57 14.24 -10.71
CA GLN A 117 21.74 14.19 -11.92
C GLN A 117 21.09 15.53 -12.28
N LYS A 118 21.36 16.59 -11.51
CA LYS A 118 20.71 17.90 -11.62
C LYS A 118 20.84 18.54 -13.01
N SER A 119 21.92 18.24 -13.74
CA SER A 119 22.13 18.71 -15.11
C SER A 119 21.25 18.01 -16.16
N GLN A 120 20.70 16.84 -15.84
CA GLN A 120 19.84 16.04 -16.72
C GLN A 120 18.36 16.35 -16.54
N PHE A 121 18.00 17.10 -15.50
CA PHE A 121 16.60 17.42 -15.22
C PHE A 121 16.11 18.62 -16.04
N ALA A 122 14.83 18.56 -16.41
CA ALA A 122 14.19 19.62 -17.15
C ALA A 122 14.11 20.95 -16.35
N PRO A 123 14.08 22.11 -17.03
CA PRO A 123 13.93 23.40 -16.37
C PRO A 123 12.64 23.48 -15.53
N ASN A 124 12.65 24.29 -14.46
CA ASN A 124 11.55 24.50 -13.49
C ASN A 124 11.17 23.33 -12.56
N THR A 125 11.87 22.21 -12.59
CA THR A 125 11.57 21.03 -11.75
C THR A 125 12.16 21.05 -10.33
N LYS A 126 12.77 22.17 -9.90
CA LYS A 126 13.50 22.26 -8.62
C LYS A 126 12.64 22.01 -7.38
N HIS A 127 11.34 22.33 -7.43
CA HIS A 127 10.42 22.14 -6.30
C HIS A 127 10.04 20.66 -6.09
N LEU A 128 10.26 19.79 -7.10
CA LEU A 128 10.05 18.34 -7.01
C LEU A 128 11.24 17.61 -6.37
N LEU A 129 12.35 18.31 -6.12
CA LEU A 129 13.56 17.75 -5.50
C LEU A 129 13.41 17.67 -3.99
N LEU A 130 14.15 16.76 -3.38
CA LEU A 130 14.08 16.53 -1.94
C LEU A 130 14.66 17.72 -1.14
N ASN A 131 13.86 18.33 -0.26
CA ASN A 131 14.29 19.45 0.59
C ASN A 131 15.20 19.00 1.76
N GLU A 132 16.19 19.87 2.08
CA GLU A 132 17.24 19.64 3.10
C GLU A 132 16.73 19.59 4.55
N ASN A 133 15.64 20.29 4.87
CA ASN A 133 15.33 20.67 6.27
C ASN A 133 14.18 19.91 6.96
N GLU A 134 13.72 18.79 6.41
CA GLU A 134 12.64 18.05 7.06
C GLU A 134 13.17 17.10 8.14
N ASN A 135 12.65 17.28 9.35
CA ASN A 135 13.00 16.51 10.54
C ASN A 135 12.59 15.03 10.39
N THR A 136 13.52 14.17 9.99
CA THR A 136 13.37 12.70 9.89
C THR A 136 13.21 11.98 11.23
N LYS A 137 12.89 12.71 12.31
CA LYS A 137 12.81 12.22 13.70
C LYS A 137 11.39 12.22 14.26
N ILE A 138 10.39 12.49 13.43
CA ILE A 138 8.94 12.44 13.77
C ILE A 138 8.54 11.04 14.29
N TYR A 139 9.30 10.00 13.91
CA TYR A 139 9.00 8.59 14.19
C TYR A 139 9.12 8.16 15.66
N LEU A 140 9.90 8.87 16.48
CA LEU A 140 10.08 8.51 17.89
C LEU A 140 8.80 8.69 18.72
N PHE A 141 7.91 9.55 18.25
CA PHE A 141 6.65 9.93 18.89
C PHE A 141 5.42 9.44 18.12
N ASN A 142 5.58 8.42 17.27
CA ASN A 142 4.42 7.85 16.58
C ASN A 142 3.43 7.26 17.62
N PRO A 143 2.19 7.77 17.70
CA PRO A 143 1.22 7.34 18.70
C PRO A 143 0.84 5.86 18.55
N VAL A 144 0.78 5.35 17.31
CA VAL A 144 0.46 3.94 17.04
C VAL A 144 1.50 3.01 17.64
N VAL A 145 2.77 3.36 17.47
CA VAL A 145 3.90 2.61 17.98
C VAL A 145 3.90 2.62 19.51
N ILE A 146 3.68 3.79 20.11
CA ILE A 146 3.59 3.94 21.57
C ILE A 146 2.44 3.09 22.14
N LEU A 147 1.25 3.15 21.55
CA LEU A 147 0.08 2.38 22.01
C LEU A 147 0.32 0.87 21.92
N SER A 148 0.93 0.40 20.83
CA SER A 148 1.24 -1.02 20.61
C SER A 148 2.26 -1.56 21.61
N THR A 149 3.22 -0.72 22.01
CA THR A 149 4.23 -1.03 23.04
C THR A 149 3.63 -1.06 24.43
N VAL A 150 2.74 -0.11 24.77
CA VAL A 150 2.03 -0.09 26.05
C VAL A 150 1.12 -1.31 26.19
N ALA A 151 0.46 -1.73 25.11
CA ALA A 151 -0.35 -2.95 25.04
C ALA A 151 0.46 -4.26 24.95
N LYS A 152 1.81 -4.19 24.99
CA LYS A 152 2.73 -5.34 24.93
C LYS A 152 2.46 -6.28 23.74
N THR A 153 2.12 -5.73 22.59
CA THR A 153 1.84 -6.55 21.40
C THR A 153 3.12 -7.21 20.89
N THR A 154 3.03 -8.47 20.45
CA THR A 154 4.17 -9.17 19.81
C THR A 154 4.61 -8.50 18.50
N SER A 155 3.76 -7.62 17.94
CA SER A 155 4.09 -6.73 16.82
C SER A 155 5.31 -5.83 17.08
N ALA A 156 5.71 -5.58 18.34
CA ALA A 156 6.97 -4.89 18.62
C ALA A 156 8.19 -5.64 18.08
N ILE A 157 8.16 -6.99 18.08
CA ILE A 157 9.24 -7.83 17.55
C ILE A 157 9.26 -7.75 16.03
N THR A 158 8.11 -7.87 15.36
CA THR A 158 8.02 -7.74 13.90
C THR A 158 8.46 -6.35 13.45
N ASN A 159 8.03 -5.29 14.13
CA ASN A 159 8.43 -3.91 13.83
C ASN A 159 9.92 -3.67 14.05
N CYS A 160 10.52 -4.24 15.10
CA CYS A 160 11.96 -4.19 15.33
C CYS A 160 12.75 -4.93 14.23
N LEU A 161 12.36 -6.17 13.91
CA LEU A 161 13.01 -6.96 12.86
C LEU A 161 12.88 -6.29 11.49
N LEU A 162 11.71 -5.77 11.15
CA LEU A 162 11.48 -5.01 9.91
C LEU A 162 12.35 -3.75 9.87
N SER A 163 12.49 -3.02 10.98
CA SER A 163 13.37 -1.85 11.06
C SER A 163 14.84 -2.24 10.87
N CYS A 164 15.28 -3.39 11.39
CA CYS A 164 16.61 -3.95 11.12
C CYS A 164 16.82 -4.27 9.63
N VAL A 165 15.83 -4.87 8.96
CA VAL A 165 15.87 -5.15 7.52
C VAL A 165 16.02 -3.85 6.73
N LEU A 166 15.16 -2.86 6.98
CA LEU A 166 15.20 -1.56 6.29
C LEU A 166 16.54 -0.84 6.49
N PHE A 167 17.06 -0.84 7.72
CA PHE A 167 18.34 -0.22 8.03
C PHE A 167 19.51 -0.92 7.33
N CYS A 168 19.57 -2.25 7.38
CA CYS A 168 20.61 -3.03 6.69
C CYS A 168 20.52 -2.89 5.17
N PHE A 169 19.30 -2.85 4.63
CA PHE A 169 19.03 -2.58 3.22
C PHE A 169 19.66 -1.25 2.80
N ILE A 170 19.31 -0.15 3.48
CA ILE A 170 19.84 1.18 3.14
C ILE A 170 21.36 1.25 3.32
N GLN A 171 21.93 0.56 4.31
CA GLN A 171 23.38 0.47 4.52
C GLN A 171 24.12 -0.37 3.46
N ARG A 172 23.43 -1.05 2.54
CA ARG A 172 24.05 -1.97 1.56
C ARG A 172 24.82 -3.13 2.23
N LYS A 173 24.29 -3.68 3.33
CA LYS A 173 24.85 -4.86 4.02
C LYS A 173 23.99 -6.11 3.75
N PRO A 174 24.23 -6.85 2.66
CA PRO A 174 23.33 -7.91 2.18
C PRO A 174 23.19 -9.08 3.16
N VAL A 175 24.30 -9.54 3.76
CA VAL A 175 24.30 -10.69 4.66
C VAL A 175 23.42 -10.44 5.90
N LEU A 176 23.59 -9.28 6.53
CA LEU A 176 22.77 -8.89 7.69
C LEU A 176 21.31 -8.66 7.28
N CYS A 177 21.08 -8.06 6.12
CA CYS A 177 19.72 -7.86 5.60
C CYS A 177 18.98 -9.19 5.41
N ILE A 178 19.63 -10.18 4.78
CA ILE A 178 19.07 -11.53 4.58
C ILE A 178 18.85 -12.22 5.93
N PHE A 179 19.81 -12.13 6.86
CA PHE A 179 19.65 -12.71 8.19
C PHE A 179 18.40 -12.17 8.92
N PHE A 180 18.24 -10.84 8.98
CA PHE A 180 17.07 -10.24 9.62
C PHE A 180 15.78 -10.49 8.85
N LEU A 181 15.83 -10.56 7.51
CA LEU A 181 14.67 -10.90 6.70
C LEU A 181 14.23 -12.34 6.99
N THR A 182 15.14 -13.29 7.06
CA THR A 182 14.84 -14.68 7.42
C THR A 182 14.20 -14.76 8.81
N MET A 183 14.73 -14.04 9.79
CA MET A 183 14.12 -13.96 11.14
C MET A 183 12.73 -13.33 11.10
N LEU A 184 12.52 -12.31 10.28
CA LEU A 184 11.21 -11.69 10.09
C LEU A 184 10.21 -12.69 9.49
N LEU A 185 10.62 -13.47 8.48
CA LEU A 185 9.76 -14.50 7.87
C LEU A 185 9.39 -15.63 8.82
N PHE A 186 10.28 -15.96 9.77
CA PHE A 186 9.97 -16.94 10.81
C PHE A 186 8.89 -16.47 11.78
N VAL A 187 8.81 -15.16 12.02
CA VAL A 187 7.78 -14.55 12.88
C VAL A 187 6.51 -14.28 12.09
N ASP A 188 6.63 -13.77 10.87
CA ASP A 188 5.51 -13.34 10.05
C ASP A 188 5.80 -13.58 8.55
N ILE A 189 5.06 -14.52 7.97
CA ILE A 189 5.21 -14.95 6.57
C ILE A 189 4.77 -13.87 5.56
N TYR A 190 3.95 -12.90 5.95
CA TYR A 190 3.43 -11.88 5.03
C TYR A 190 4.54 -10.95 4.48
N PHE A 191 5.70 -10.90 5.16
CA PHE A 191 6.88 -10.19 4.68
C PHE A 191 7.71 -10.96 3.64
N ALA A 192 7.27 -12.15 3.21
CA ALA A 192 7.88 -12.89 2.09
C ALA A 192 7.92 -12.07 0.80
N THR A 193 6.98 -11.14 0.66
CA THR A 193 6.92 -10.15 -0.41
C THR A 193 8.18 -9.28 -0.51
N LEU A 194 8.93 -9.09 0.59
CA LEU A 194 10.16 -8.30 0.63
C LEU A 194 11.39 -9.04 0.08
N ILE A 195 11.32 -10.36 -0.15
CA ILE A 195 12.44 -11.14 -0.70
C ILE A 195 12.89 -10.56 -2.04
N ILE A 196 11.94 -10.22 -2.91
CA ILE A 196 12.22 -9.72 -4.26
C ILE A 196 12.91 -8.36 -4.25
N PRO A 197 12.37 -7.30 -3.61
CA PRO A 197 13.04 -6.01 -3.60
C PRO A 197 14.40 -6.05 -2.90
N VAL A 198 14.56 -6.87 -1.85
CA VAL A 198 15.87 -7.09 -1.21
C VAL A 198 16.83 -7.76 -2.18
N PHE A 199 16.41 -8.82 -2.88
CA PHE A 199 17.24 -9.52 -3.85
C PHE A 199 17.63 -8.62 -5.03
N LEU A 200 16.70 -7.83 -5.57
CA LEU A 200 16.97 -6.85 -6.63
C LEU A 200 18.05 -5.87 -6.23
N PHE A 201 17.90 -5.27 -5.05
CA PHE A 201 18.86 -4.31 -4.57
C PHE A 201 20.27 -4.90 -4.41
N ILE A 202 20.36 -6.17 -4.00
CA ILE A 202 21.64 -6.89 -3.93
C ILE A 202 22.18 -7.13 -5.36
N SER A 203 21.31 -7.46 -6.31
CA SER A 203 21.67 -7.80 -7.69
C SER A 203 21.97 -6.61 -8.60
N GLN A 204 21.61 -5.38 -8.22
CA GLN A 204 21.87 -4.16 -9.01
C GLN A 204 23.37 -3.90 -9.31
N GLY A 205 24.29 -4.72 -8.78
CA GLY A 205 25.73 -4.72 -9.09
C GLY A 205 26.19 -5.73 -10.16
N GLY A 206 25.30 -6.50 -10.80
CA GLY A 206 25.67 -7.52 -11.81
C GLY A 206 24.70 -7.65 -12.99
N HIS A 207 25.09 -8.40 -14.04
CA HIS A 207 24.21 -8.74 -15.17
C HIS A 207 23.03 -9.60 -14.67
N PHE A 208 21.81 -9.09 -14.82
CA PHE A 208 20.62 -9.64 -14.18
C PHE A 208 19.61 -10.16 -15.20
N ASP A 209 19.33 -11.47 -15.16
CA ASP A 209 18.27 -12.12 -15.93
C ASP A 209 16.91 -11.89 -15.26
N TRP A 210 16.29 -10.74 -15.54
CA TRP A 210 14.96 -10.34 -15.05
C TRP A 210 13.88 -11.42 -15.24
N LYS A 211 14.01 -12.25 -16.28
CA LYS A 211 13.09 -13.37 -16.58
C LYS A 211 13.05 -14.41 -15.46
N ARG A 212 14.18 -14.74 -14.82
CA ARG A 212 14.22 -15.78 -13.76
C ARG A 212 13.56 -15.33 -12.47
N VAL A 213 13.71 -14.05 -12.12
CA VAL A 213 13.03 -13.45 -10.96
C VAL A 213 11.53 -13.26 -11.23
N MET A 214 11.15 -13.05 -12.49
CA MET A 214 9.76 -13.01 -12.92
C MET A 214 9.05 -14.38 -12.75
N TYR A 215 9.73 -15.49 -13.04
CA TYR A 215 9.17 -16.83 -12.81
C TYR A 215 9.01 -17.17 -11.32
N LEU A 216 9.93 -16.72 -10.46
CA LEU A 216 9.81 -16.86 -9.00
C LEU A 216 8.63 -16.03 -8.43
N ASN A 217 8.20 -14.98 -9.15
CA ASN A 217 7.10 -14.07 -8.78
C ASN A 217 5.70 -14.61 -9.06
N LEU A 218 5.53 -15.64 -9.90
CA LEU A 218 4.20 -16.18 -10.26
C LEU A 218 3.39 -16.64 -9.04
N PHE A 219 4.05 -16.95 -7.91
CA PHE A 219 3.39 -17.32 -6.66
C PHE A 219 2.75 -16.13 -5.91
N PHE A 220 3.14 -14.89 -6.22
CA PHE A 220 2.56 -13.67 -5.66
C PHE A 220 2.31 -12.65 -6.79
N PHE A 221 1.21 -12.80 -7.54
CA PHE A 221 0.75 -11.89 -8.61
C PHE A 221 0.83 -10.38 -8.23
N GLN A 222 0.70 -10.10 -6.93
CA GLN A 222 0.84 -8.81 -6.28
C GLN A 222 2.16 -8.06 -6.54
N CYS A 223 3.27 -8.79 -6.68
CA CYS A 223 4.62 -8.22 -6.76
C CYS A 223 5.04 -7.91 -8.20
N LEU A 224 4.40 -8.54 -9.20
CA LEU A 224 4.85 -8.52 -10.60
C LEU A 224 4.71 -7.14 -11.27
N GLY A 225 3.58 -6.45 -11.05
CA GLY A 225 3.33 -5.12 -11.61
C GLY A 225 4.20 -4.03 -10.98
N CYS A 226 4.34 -4.05 -9.65
CA CYS A 226 5.18 -3.10 -8.91
C CYS A 226 6.66 -3.32 -9.22
N PHE A 227 7.09 -4.58 -9.35
CA PHE A 227 8.45 -4.96 -9.73
C PHE A 227 8.89 -4.38 -11.08
N ALA A 228 8.03 -4.50 -12.09
CA ALA A 228 8.29 -3.98 -13.42
C ALA A 228 8.51 -2.45 -13.35
N LEU A 229 7.59 -1.74 -12.71
CA LEU A 229 7.53 -0.29 -12.79
C LEU A 229 8.52 0.46 -11.90
N LEU A 230 8.93 -0.13 -10.77
CA LEU A 230 9.68 0.57 -9.70
C LEU A 230 11.11 0.04 -9.52
N SER A 231 11.60 -0.78 -10.45
CA SER A 231 12.93 -1.42 -10.39
C SER A 231 14.10 -0.44 -10.20
N LYS A 232 13.93 0.82 -10.61
CA LYS A 232 14.94 1.89 -10.46
C LYS A 232 15.03 2.42 -9.01
N ASP A 233 13.91 2.47 -8.29
CA ASP A 233 13.80 2.98 -6.92
C ASP A 233 13.43 1.85 -5.94
N ALA A 234 14.38 0.95 -5.67
CA ALA A 234 14.16 -0.25 -4.86
C ALA A 234 13.62 0.02 -3.43
N PHE A 235 13.96 1.15 -2.82
CA PHE A 235 13.42 1.52 -1.49
C PHE A 235 11.94 1.94 -1.56
N PHE A 236 11.52 2.61 -2.63
CA PHE A 236 10.11 2.95 -2.84
C PHE A 236 9.31 1.68 -3.18
N LEU A 237 9.90 0.73 -3.91
CA LEU A 237 9.30 -0.60 -4.12
C LEU A 237 9.06 -1.32 -2.78
N ILE A 238 10.03 -1.31 -1.85
CA ILE A 238 9.82 -1.86 -0.49
C ILE A 238 8.64 -1.18 0.21
N TYR A 239 8.58 0.15 0.13
CA TYR A 239 7.50 0.91 0.77
C TYR A 239 6.11 0.51 0.24
N ILE A 240 5.94 0.46 -1.08
CA ILE A 240 4.69 0.00 -1.70
C ILE A 240 4.38 -1.44 -1.30
N GLN A 241 5.38 -2.32 -1.28
CA GLN A 241 5.20 -3.70 -0.88
C GLN A 241 4.76 -3.84 0.58
N LEU A 242 5.27 -3.00 1.48
CA LEU A 242 4.83 -2.94 2.87
C LEU A 242 3.36 -2.53 2.98
N LEU A 243 2.95 -1.47 2.29
CA LEU A 243 1.55 -1.02 2.30
C LEU A 243 0.59 -2.08 1.73
N ILE A 244 1.05 -2.86 0.75
CA ILE A 244 0.30 -3.96 0.18
C ILE A 244 0.25 -5.14 1.16
N THR A 245 1.38 -5.50 1.78
CA THR A 245 1.42 -6.56 2.79
C THR A 245 0.43 -6.29 3.92
N THR A 246 0.29 -5.03 4.38
CA THR A 246 -0.67 -4.68 5.43
C THR A 246 -2.13 -4.72 4.97
N LEU A 247 -2.42 -4.61 3.67
CA LEU A 247 -3.77 -4.78 3.11
C LEU A 247 -4.25 -6.24 3.13
N PHE A 248 -3.36 -7.18 2.81
CA PHE A 248 -3.70 -8.60 2.66
C PHE A 248 -3.42 -9.43 3.91
N LYS A 249 -2.83 -8.83 4.95
CA LYS A 249 -2.60 -9.50 6.22
C LYS A 249 -3.95 -9.86 6.87
N SER A 250 -4.07 -11.11 7.31
CA SER A 250 -5.25 -11.55 8.07
C SER A 250 -5.26 -10.89 9.44
N TYR A 251 -6.42 -10.38 9.86
CA TYR A 251 -6.62 -9.67 11.14
C TYR A 251 -5.58 -8.57 11.38
N PRO A 252 -5.50 -7.55 10.49
CA PRO A 252 -4.50 -6.51 10.61
C PRO A 252 -4.77 -5.67 11.87
N SER A 253 -3.70 -5.44 12.64
CA SER A 253 -3.71 -4.54 13.80
C SER A 253 -3.20 -3.17 13.40
N ILE A 254 -3.54 -2.13 14.17
CA ILE A 254 -2.96 -0.78 13.95
C ILE A 254 -1.42 -0.84 14.04
N ALA A 255 -0.88 -1.76 14.86
CA ALA A 255 0.56 -1.98 15.01
C ALA A 255 1.26 -2.45 13.72
N ASP A 256 0.55 -3.13 12.81
CA ASP A 256 1.10 -3.62 11.54
C ASP A 256 1.34 -2.48 10.54
N PHE A 257 0.52 -1.43 10.61
CA PHE A 257 0.68 -0.23 9.78
C PHE A 257 1.75 0.72 10.32
N ALA A 258 2.22 0.50 11.54
CA ALA A 258 3.05 1.44 12.28
C ALA A 258 4.34 1.81 11.53
N VAL A 259 5.08 0.82 11.03
CA VAL A 259 6.34 1.06 10.29
C VAL A 259 6.05 1.68 8.93
N ALA A 260 5.04 1.19 8.20
CA ALA A 260 4.70 1.72 6.88
C ALA A 260 4.28 3.19 6.94
N TYR A 261 3.39 3.57 7.87
CA TYR A 261 2.99 4.97 8.03
C TYR A 261 4.11 5.85 8.59
N SER A 262 5.00 5.27 9.40
CA SER A 262 6.26 5.91 9.78
C SER A 262 7.26 6.06 8.63
N LEU A 263 6.94 5.70 7.39
CA LEU A 263 7.78 6.03 6.23
C LEU A 263 7.17 7.13 5.37
N VAL A 264 5.91 7.53 5.58
CA VAL A 264 5.21 8.55 4.78
C VAL A 264 5.98 9.87 4.70
N PRO A 265 6.47 10.47 5.81
CA PRO A 265 7.25 11.72 5.75
C PRO A 265 8.58 11.60 5.00
N CYS A 266 9.13 10.39 4.86
CA CYS A 266 10.33 10.16 4.06
C CYS A 266 10.11 10.53 2.58
N PHE A 267 8.87 10.40 2.13
CA PHE A 267 8.41 10.62 0.76
C PHE A 267 7.73 11.99 0.58
N ALA A 268 8.06 13.01 1.39
CA ALA A 268 7.42 14.33 1.31
C ALA A 268 7.46 14.99 -0.08
N HIS A 269 8.51 14.73 -0.87
CA HIS A 269 8.59 15.16 -2.27
C HIS A 269 7.47 14.63 -3.18
N LEU A 270 6.74 13.60 -2.73
CA LEU A 270 5.61 12.99 -3.41
C LEU A 270 4.25 13.47 -2.86
N PHE A 271 4.21 14.44 -1.92
CA PHE A 271 2.97 14.91 -1.30
C PHE A 271 2.06 15.77 -2.20
N HIS A 272 2.43 15.95 -3.47
CA HIS A 272 1.56 16.45 -4.54
C HIS A 272 0.54 15.36 -4.97
N MET A 273 -0.12 14.77 -3.96
CA MET A 273 -1.11 13.71 -4.04
C MET A 273 -2.50 14.30 -4.21
N GLN A 274 -3.32 13.66 -5.05
CA GLN A 274 -4.63 14.17 -5.42
C GLN A 274 -5.66 13.98 -4.32
N TYR A 275 -5.64 12.81 -3.67
CA TYR A 275 -6.68 12.37 -2.74
C TYR A 275 -6.24 12.51 -1.27
N ARG A 276 -5.15 13.24 -0.99
CA ARG A 276 -4.56 13.35 0.35
C ARG A 276 -5.56 13.72 1.44
N TYR A 277 -6.41 14.71 1.18
CA TYR A 277 -7.39 15.19 2.17
C TYR A 277 -8.52 14.20 2.38
N LEU A 278 -8.98 13.56 1.31
CA LEU A 278 -10.00 12.50 1.37
C LEU A 278 -9.49 11.31 2.20
N ILE A 279 -8.25 10.87 1.95
CA ILE A 279 -7.62 9.76 2.68
C ILE A 279 -7.49 10.11 4.16
N LEU A 280 -6.93 11.28 4.49
CA LEU A 280 -6.75 11.73 5.88
C LEU A 280 -8.08 11.83 6.64
N PHE A 281 -9.11 12.40 6.02
CA PHE A 281 -10.43 12.53 6.61
C PHE A 281 -11.09 11.16 6.84
N THR A 282 -10.96 10.24 5.87
CA THR A 282 -11.51 8.89 5.97
C THR A 282 -10.85 8.10 7.10
N TRP A 283 -9.52 8.16 7.21
CA TRP A 283 -8.80 7.53 8.32
C TRP A 283 -9.12 8.14 9.67
N PHE A 284 -9.21 9.47 9.77
CA PHE A 284 -9.62 10.13 11.00
C PHE A 284 -11.01 9.65 11.45
N THR A 285 -11.95 9.56 10.50
CA THR A 285 -13.29 9.03 10.75
C THR A 285 -13.23 7.58 11.22
N CYS A 286 -12.43 6.72 10.58
CA CYS A 286 -12.28 5.32 10.99
C CYS A 286 -11.65 5.20 12.39
N MET A 287 -10.65 6.02 12.73
CA MET A 287 -10.01 6.04 14.05
C MET A 287 -10.98 6.40 15.17
N VAL A 288 -11.97 7.25 14.90
CA VAL A 288 -13.02 7.59 15.88
C VAL A 288 -14.13 6.54 15.89
N LEU A 289 -14.54 6.07 14.72
CA LEU A 289 -15.70 5.19 14.59
C LEU A 289 -15.41 3.76 15.03
N SER A 290 -14.20 3.25 14.78
CA SER A 290 -13.77 1.90 15.19
C SER A 290 -13.98 1.67 16.69
N PRO A 291 -13.42 2.50 17.60
CA PRO A 291 -13.57 2.25 19.03
C PRO A 291 -15.00 2.44 19.53
N VAL A 292 -15.78 3.31 18.90
CA VAL A 292 -17.20 3.52 19.21
C VAL A 292 -18.01 2.28 18.80
N MET A 293 -17.83 1.78 17.58
CA MET A 293 -18.54 0.60 17.10
C MET A 293 -18.19 -0.65 17.88
N TRP A 294 -16.92 -0.80 18.28
CA TRP A 294 -16.49 -1.87 19.18
C TRP A 294 -17.22 -1.82 20.52
N HIS A 295 -17.28 -0.65 21.16
CA HIS A 295 -17.95 -0.46 22.45
C HIS A 295 -19.45 -0.73 22.36
N LEU A 296 -20.12 -0.24 21.32
CA LEU A 296 -21.56 -0.46 21.12
C LEU A 296 -21.88 -1.95 20.88
N TRP A 297 -20.98 -2.67 20.20
CA TRP A 297 -21.16 -4.08 19.91
C TRP A 297 -20.87 -4.97 21.13
N ILE A 298 -19.69 -4.83 21.75
CA ILE A 298 -19.23 -5.73 22.82
C ILE A 298 -19.76 -5.34 24.19
N ASP A 299 -19.64 -4.06 24.55
CA ASP A 299 -19.95 -3.63 25.92
C ASP A 299 -21.45 -3.34 26.10
N GLN A 300 -22.08 -2.70 25.11
CA GLN A 300 -23.49 -2.33 25.19
C GLN A 300 -24.44 -3.35 24.55
N GLY A 301 -23.95 -4.21 23.65
CA GLY A 301 -24.78 -5.15 22.90
C GLY A 301 -25.86 -4.50 22.03
N SER A 302 -25.74 -3.19 21.76
CA SER A 302 -26.75 -2.40 21.05
C SER A 302 -26.49 -2.31 19.55
N ALA A 303 -25.25 -2.56 19.12
CA ALA A 303 -24.85 -2.58 17.71
C ALA A 303 -24.46 -3.98 17.21
N ASN A 304 -24.67 -4.22 15.92
CA ASN A 304 -24.27 -5.44 15.23
C ASN A 304 -22.77 -5.40 14.85
N ALA A 305 -22.08 -6.54 14.94
CA ALA A 305 -20.72 -6.76 14.46
C ALA A 305 -20.45 -6.23 13.04
N ASN A 306 -21.47 -6.27 12.17
CA ASN A 306 -21.40 -5.77 10.80
C ASN A 306 -21.00 -4.29 10.72
N PHE A 307 -21.34 -3.46 11.70
CA PHE A 307 -20.93 -2.05 11.71
C PHE A 307 -19.42 -1.93 11.92
N PHE A 308 -18.86 -2.67 12.87
CA PHE A 308 -17.41 -2.70 13.09
C PHE A 308 -16.67 -3.23 11.85
N PHE A 309 -17.20 -4.30 11.23
CA PHE A 309 -16.69 -4.82 9.96
C PHE A 309 -16.74 -3.81 8.81
N ALA A 310 -17.82 -3.02 8.71
CA ALA A 310 -17.91 -1.98 7.68
C ALA A 310 -16.84 -0.89 7.86
N VAL A 311 -16.53 -0.50 9.11
CA VAL A 311 -15.47 0.47 9.41
C VAL A 311 -14.10 -0.04 8.94
N THR A 312 -13.79 -1.32 9.18
CA THR A 312 -12.51 -1.90 8.74
C THR A 312 -12.42 -1.95 7.21
N LEU A 313 -13.54 -2.21 6.51
CA LEU A 313 -13.57 -2.17 5.04
C LEU A 313 -13.32 -0.75 4.51
N VAL A 314 -13.95 0.28 5.08
CA VAL A 314 -13.72 1.69 4.70
C VAL A 314 -12.27 2.09 4.93
N TYR A 315 -11.67 1.63 6.03
CA TYR A 315 -10.25 1.85 6.30
C TYR A 315 -9.34 1.22 5.23
N LEU A 316 -9.62 -0.02 4.83
CA LEU A 316 -8.88 -0.71 3.77
C LEU A 316 -9.06 -0.03 2.40
N VAL A 317 -10.25 0.48 2.09
CA VAL A 317 -10.48 1.27 0.87
C VAL A 317 -9.61 2.52 0.86
N ALA A 318 -9.55 3.28 1.98
CA ALA A 318 -8.68 4.44 2.09
C ALA A 318 -7.18 4.06 1.94
N GLN A 319 -6.78 2.89 2.43
CA GLN A 319 -5.44 2.36 2.24
C GLN A 319 -5.13 2.00 0.77
N VAL A 320 -6.10 1.49 0.01
CA VAL A 320 -5.94 1.28 -1.44
C VAL A 320 -5.75 2.61 -2.17
N PHE A 321 -6.57 3.63 -1.86
CA PHE A 321 -6.40 4.97 -2.43
C PHE A 321 -5.02 5.56 -2.13
N LEU A 322 -4.51 5.38 -0.90
CA LEU A 322 -3.16 5.80 -0.54
C LEU A 322 -2.09 5.18 -1.45
N ILE A 323 -2.14 3.86 -1.66
CA ILE A 323 -1.16 3.15 -2.50
C ILE A 323 -1.22 3.66 -3.95
N SER A 324 -2.43 3.79 -4.49
CA SER A 324 -2.64 4.30 -5.85
C SER A 324 -2.11 5.73 -6.02
N ASP A 325 -2.39 6.62 -5.07
CA ASP A 325 -1.97 8.02 -5.12
C ASP A 325 -0.44 8.16 -4.99
N PHE A 326 0.21 7.37 -4.13
CA PHE A 326 1.68 7.30 -4.06
C PHE A 326 2.32 6.84 -5.38
N LEU A 327 1.75 5.81 -6.02
CA LEU A 327 2.23 5.31 -7.30
C LEU A 327 2.09 6.37 -8.40
N GLN A 328 0.92 7.00 -8.48
CA GLN A 328 0.64 8.06 -9.45
C GLN A 328 1.56 9.27 -9.25
N ALA A 329 1.72 9.74 -8.00
CA ALA A 329 2.64 10.82 -7.68
C ALA A 329 4.10 10.48 -8.05
N HIS A 330 4.51 9.22 -7.87
CA HIS A 330 5.85 8.76 -8.24
C HIS A 330 6.08 8.81 -9.75
N PHE A 331 5.17 8.24 -10.54
CA PHE A 331 5.31 8.25 -12.01
C PHE A 331 5.24 9.66 -12.57
N LYS A 332 4.29 10.48 -12.09
CA LYS A 332 4.16 11.89 -12.46
C LYS A 332 5.45 12.64 -12.20
N ARG A 333 6.02 12.50 -11.00
CA ARG A 333 7.30 13.13 -10.66
C ARG A 333 8.44 12.67 -11.56
N CYS A 334 8.59 11.36 -11.79
CA CYS A 334 9.64 10.83 -12.65
C CYS A 334 9.52 11.33 -14.08
N PHE A 335 8.29 11.47 -14.58
CA PHE A 335 8.01 12.03 -15.90
C PHE A 335 8.38 13.52 -15.96
N CYS A 336 7.88 14.33 -15.02
CA CYS A 336 8.16 15.77 -14.96
C CYS A 336 9.66 16.08 -14.83
N LEU A 337 10.41 15.28 -14.08
CA LEU A 337 11.87 15.44 -13.97
C LEU A 337 12.60 15.26 -15.31
N ARG A 338 12.09 14.40 -16.22
CA ARG A 338 12.70 14.14 -17.53
C ARG A 338 12.24 15.12 -18.61
N HIS A 339 10.94 15.38 -18.67
CA HIS A 339 10.33 16.12 -19.79
C HIS A 339 9.99 17.57 -19.45
N GLY A 340 10.04 17.95 -18.17
CA GLY A 340 9.54 19.23 -17.69
C GLY A 340 8.06 19.16 -17.39
N GLU A 341 7.52 20.26 -16.88
CA GLU A 341 6.09 20.35 -16.55
C GLU A 341 5.28 20.64 -17.82
N SER A 342 5.75 21.51 -18.70
CA SER A 342 5.07 21.78 -19.97
C SER A 342 5.04 20.54 -20.88
N MET A 343 3.87 19.95 -21.08
CA MET A 343 3.61 18.89 -22.05
C MET A 343 2.95 19.50 -23.30
N LEU A 344 3.64 19.41 -24.45
CA LEU A 344 3.01 19.69 -25.75
C LEU A 344 1.92 18.64 -25.99
N ILE A 345 0.65 19.06 -25.93
CA ILE A 345 -0.48 18.27 -26.42
C ILE A 345 -0.69 18.75 -27.86
N ASP A 346 -0.52 17.86 -28.83
CA ASP A 346 -0.79 18.13 -30.26
C ASP A 346 -0.08 19.36 -30.88
N GLY A 347 1.19 19.61 -30.51
CA GLY A 347 1.99 20.67 -31.13
C GLY A 347 1.68 22.09 -30.64
N GLU A 348 0.77 22.25 -29.67
CA GLU A 348 0.60 23.50 -28.92
C GLU A 348 1.05 23.31 -27.45
N ASN A 349 1.70 24.35 -26.91
CA ASN A 349 2.37 24.33 -25.60
C ASN A 349 1.34 24.15 -24.47
N GLY A 350 1.02 22.91 -24.10
CA GLY A 350 0.28 22.58 -22.88
C GLY A 350 1.17 22.75 -21.65
N VAL A 351 1.21 23.95 -21.09
CA VAL A 351 1.88 24.17 -19.80
C VAL A 351 1.14 23.38 -18.72
N TYR A 352 1.82 22.52 -17.93
CA TYR A 352 1.26 22.14 -16.62
C TYR A 352 1.20 23.43 -15.79
N LYS A 353 0.05 24.05 -15.79
CA LYS A 353 -0.27 25.01 -14.76
C LYS A 353 -0.87 24.21 -13.63
N GLU A 354 -0.05 23.90 -12.64
CA GLU A 354 -0.57 23.78 -11.28
C GLU A 354 -1.01 25.21 -10.88
N GLU A 355 -2.20 25.61 -11.36
CA GLU A 355 -2.80 26.86 -10.92
C GLU A 355 -3.16 26.68 -9.46
N ASN A 356 -2.38 27.33 -8.58
CA ASN A 356 -2.75 27.57 -7.19
C ASN A 356 -4.20 28.04 -7.19
N ILE A 357 -5.10 27.17 -6.70
CA ILE A 357 -6.47 27.54 -6.41
C ILE A 357 -6.37 28.74 -5.47
N PRO A 358 -6.81 29.95 -5.86
CA PRO A 358 -6.67 31.12 -5.00
C PRO A 358 -7.39 30.85 -3.68
N ASP A 359 -6.80 31.31 -2.58
CA ASP A 359 -7.25 31.19 -1.17
C ASP A 359 -8.66 31.76 -0.90
N ALA A 360 -9.44 32.12 -1.92
CA ALA A 360 -10.81 32.59 -1.83
C ALA A 360 -11.84 31.48 -1.53
N CYS A 361 -11.45 30.20 -1.56
CA CYS A 361 -12.35 29.07 -1.23
C CYS A 361 -12.07 28.44 0.14
N GLN A 362 -11.47 29.19 1.08
CA GLN A 362 -11.34 28.76 2.49
C GLN A 362 -12.14 29.60 3.49
N SER A 363 -12.95 30.56 3.02
CA SER A 363 -13.79 31.41 3.90
C SER A 363 -15.25 31.45 3.46
N GLN A 364 -15.87 30.29 3.29
CA GLN A 364 -17.32 30.19 3.51
C GLN A 364 -17.58 29.15 4.59
N THR A 365 -17.56 29.65 5.82
CA THR A 365 -18.21 29.07 6.98
C THR A 365 -19.60 28.61 6.55
N PHE A 366 -19.80 27.30 6.45
CA PHE A 366 -21.11 26.68 6.27
C PHE A 366 -21.93 26.96 7.54
N THR A 367 -22.62 28.09 7.60
CA THR A 367 -23.69 28.30 8.57
C THR A 367 -24.90 27.52 8.12
N SER A 368 -25.07 26.37 8.78
CA SER A 368 -26.26 25.54 8.73
C SER A 368 -27.54 26.36 8.97
N THR A 369 -28.40 26.46 7.97
CA THR A 369 -29.85 26.55 8.19
C THR A 369 -30.54 25.73 7.12
N TRP A 370 -30.90 24.50 7.48
CA TRP A 370 -31.87 23.71 6.73
C TRP A 370 -33.19 24.48 6.72
N ARG A 371 -33.66 24.92 5.55
CA ARG A 371 -35.00 25.48 5.40
C ARG A 371 -35.89 24.41 4.77
N SER A 372 -36.83 23.91 5.58
CA SER A 372 -37.85 22.95 5.17
C SER A 372 -38.68 23.49 4.01
N GLU A 373 -38.91 22.65 3.01
CA GLU A 373 -39.99 22.79 2.05
C GLU A 373 -41.31 22.91 2.81
N ASN A 374 -41.99 24.04 2.68
CA ASN A 374 -43.44 24.14 2.80
C ASN A 374 -43.88 25.39 2.04
N ALA A 375 -44.50 25.13 0.90
CA ALA A 375 -45.20 26.12 0.10
C ALA A 375 -46.38 26.69 0.89
N THR A 376 -46.50 28.01 0.94
CA THR A 376 -47.79 28.71 0.88
C THR A 376 -47.60 30.04 0.16
N SER A 377 -48.49 30.24 -0.80
CA SER A 377 -48.59 31.39 -1.70
C SER A 377 -48.73 32.72 -0.97
N THR A 378 -47.96 33.72 -1.37
CA THR A 378 -48.49 35.08 -1.59
C THR A 378 -47.66 35.77 -2.66
N THR A 379 -48.39 36.30 -3.63
CA THR A 379 -48.00 37.19 -4.72
C THR A 379 -46.99 38.25 -4.31
N ASP A 380 -45.86 38.34 -5.03
CA ASP A 380 -45.26 39.61 -5.42
C ASP A 380 -44.32 39.40 -6.62
N THR A 381 -44.52 40.24 -7.63
CA THR A 381 -43.82 40.28 -8.90
C THR A 381 -42.34 40.59 -8.72
N VAL A 382 -41.46 39.61 -8.95
CA VAL A 382 -40.01 39.83 -9.06
C VAL A 382 -39.49 39.15 -10.33
N ASN A 383 -38.80 39.96 -11.14
CA ASN A 383 -38.25 39.65 -12.46
C ASN A 383 -37.61 38.26 -12.59
N THR A 384 -38.21 37.42 -13.43
CA THR A 384 -37.77 36.06 -13.77
C THR A 384 -36.55 35.98 -14.70
N THR A 385 -35.96 37.12 -15.10
CA THR A 385 -34.79 37.14 -16.00
C THR A 385 -33.43 37.13 -15.30
N ASN A 386 -33.36 37.40 -14.00
CA ASN A 386 -32.09 37.46 -13.25
C ASN A 386 -31.80 36.22 -12.38
N VAL A 387 -32.78 35.33 -12.20
CA VAL A 387 -32.62 34.08 -11.40
C VAL A 387 -32.24 32.90 -12.30
N VAL A 388 -32.66 32.91 -13.57
CA VAL A 388 -32.28 31.89 -14.56
C VAL A 388 -30.81 32.06 -14.98
N THR A 389 -30.34 33.30 -15.14
CA THR A 389 -28.94 33.58 -15.51
C THR A 389 -27.94 33.24 -14.42
N SER A 390 -28.28 33.32 -13.13
CA SER A 390 -27.38 32.92 -12.04
C SER A 390 -27.33 31.40 -11.84
N SER A 391 -28.46 30.71 -12.01
CA SER A 391 -28.54 29.24 -12.05
C SER A 391 -27.72 28.66 -13.20
N ASP A 392 -27.93 29.18 -14.41
CA ASP A 392 -27.25 28.72 -15.63
C ASP A 392 -25.75 29.02 -15.59
N MET A 393 -25.34 30.14 -14.97
CA MET A 393 -23.93 30.46 -14.77
C MET A 393 -23.24 29.55 -13.77
N VAL A 394 -23.89 29.21 -12.64
CA VAL A 394 -23.34 28.25 -11.67
C VAL A 394 -23.26 26.84 -12.28
N GLU A 395 -24.22 26.49 -13.13
CA GLU A 395 -24.22 25.21 -13.84
C GLU A 395 -23.15 25.16 -14.95
N GLN A 396 -22.92 26.26 -15.66
CA GLN A 396 -21.80 26.40 -16.59
C GLN A 396 -20.43 26.36 -15.88
N GLU A 397 -20.27 27.07 -14.77
CA GLU A 397 -19.03 27.00 -13.97
C GLU A 397 -18.77 25.60 -13.44
N LYS A 398 -19.84 24.88 -13.02
CA LYS A 398 -19.74 23.48 -12.60
C LYS A 398 -19.36 22.56 -13.76
N MET A 399 -19.96 22.75 -14.94
CA MET A 399 -19.61 21.98 -16.14
C MET A 399 -18.19 22.26 -16.62
N ASP A 400 -17.75 23.53 -16.60
CA ASP A 400 -16.38 23.92 -16.94
C ASP A 400 -15.37 23.38 -15.93
N PHE A 401 -15.73 23.36 -14.64
CA PHE A 401 -14.93 22.72 -13.60
C PHE A 401 -14.81 21.21 -13.83
N GLU A 402 -15.92 20.51 -14.10
CA GLU A 402 -15.94 19.07 -14.39
C GLU A 402 -15.17 18.76 -15.67
N ARG A 403 -15.28 19.60 -16.70
CA ARG A 403 -14.54 19.48 -17.96
C ARG A 403 -13.03 19.63 -17.74
N LYS A 404 -12.61 20.68 -17.03
CA LYS A 404 -11.20 20.90 -16.66
C LYS A 404 -10.67 19.73 -15.81
N ARG A 405 -11.49 19.17 -14.92
CA ARG A 405 -11.14 17.98 -14.13
C ARG A 405 -10.96 16.74 -15.00
N ALA A 406 -11.84 16.52 -15.98
CA ALA A 406 -11.75 15.40 -16.92
C ALA A 406 -10.51 15.52 -17.83
N GLU A 407 -10.23 16.71 -18.35
CA GLU A 407 -9.02 17.01 -19.13
C GLU A 407 -7.75 16.77 -18.29
N HIS A 408 -7.74 17.18 -17.02
CA HIS A 408 -6.65 16.90 -16.09
C HIS A 408 -6.39 15.39 -15.92
N TYR A 409 -7.44 14.58 -15.69
CA TYR A 409 -7.30 13.13 -15.55
C TYR A 409 -6.85 12.44 -16.84
N ALA A 410 -7.35 12.90 -18.00
CA ALA A 410 -6.93 12.37 -19.29
C ALA A 410 -5.43 12.60 -19.53
N ASN A 411 -4.93 13.79 -19.22
CA ASN A 411 -3.52 14.13 -19.34
C ASN A 411 -2.64 13.31 -18.41
N GLU A 412 -3.07 13.05 -17.17
CA GLU A 412 -2.31 12.20 -16.25
C GLU A 412 -2.28 10.72 -16.68
N ALA A 413 -3.37 10.21 -17.25
CA ALA A 413 -3.38 8.86 -17.83
C ALA A 413 -2.42 8.75 -19.03
N ILE A 414 -2.31 9.81 -19.85
CA ILE A 414 -1.34 9.88 -20.95
C ILE A 414 0.09 9.87 -20.42
N VAL A 415 0.40 10.67 -19.39
CA VAL A 415 1.71 10.69 -18.72
C VAL A 415 2.12 9.30 -18.21
N ALA A 416 1.22 8.64 -17.49
CA ALA A 416 1.48 7.30 -16.97
C ALA A 416 1.74 6.28 -18.11
N ARG A 417 0.97 6.36 -19.20
CA ARG A 417 1.12 5.51 -20.37
C ARG A 417 2.43 5.75 -21.13
N GLN A 418 2.83 7.01 -21.31
CA GLN A 418 4.10 7.35 -21.95
C GLN A 418 5.29 6.84 -21.12
N TYR A 419 5.26 7.05 -19.80
CA TYR A 419 6.29 6.55 -18.90
C TYR A 419 6.38 5.01 -18.93
N PHE A 420 5.23 4.32 -18.96
CA PHE A 420 5.19 2.86 -19.10
C PHE A 420 5.87 2.39 -20.39
N ASN A 421 5.52 3.00 -21.53
CA ASN A 421 6.09 2.66 -22.83
C ASN A 421 7.60 2.94 -22.92
N GLU A 422 8.10 4.02 -22.30
CA GLU A 422 9.54 4.29 -22.21
C GLU A 422 10.29 3.27 -21.34
N THR A 423 9.66 2.85 -20.25
CA THR A 423 10.27 1.91 -19.30
C THR A 423 10.27 0.48 -19.86
N PHE A 424 9.25 0.16 -20.68
CA PHE A 424 9.08 -1.10 -21.39
C PHE A 424 8.94 -0.85 -22.89
N PRO A 425 10.03 -0.54 -23.61
CA PRO A 425 9.97 -0.46 -25.05
C PRO A 425 9.52 -1.82 -25.58
N LEU A 426 8.33 -1.87 -26.20
CA LEU A 426 8.03 -2.96 -27.12
C LEU A 426 9.15 -2.92 -28.16
N ASN A 427 9.93 -4.01 -28.24
CA ASN A 427 10.83 -4.23 -29.36
C ASN A 427 9.97 -4.34 -30.62
N ASN A 428 9.61 -3.21 -31.23
CA ASN A 428 8.88 -3.12 -32.48
C ASN A 428 9.72 -3.56 -33.70
N HIS A 429 10.90 -4.17 -33.47
CA HIS A 429 11.68 -4.80 -34.54
C HIS A 429 11.20 -6.22 -34.91
N LEU A 430 10.15 -6.72 -34.28
CA LEU A 430 9.46 -7.95 -34.68
C LEU A 430 7.96 -7.66 -34.72
N THR A 431 7.44 -7.11 -35.82
CA THR A 431 6.01 -7.22 -36.23
C THR A 431 5.62 -6.39 -37.47
N MET A 432 6.53 -5.65 -38.13
CA MET A 432 6.20 -4.98 -39.42
C MET A 432 6.67 -5.73 -40.68
N GLU A 433 7.63 -6.66 -40.58
CA GLU A 433 8.08 -7.49 -41.72
C GLU A 433 7.37 -8.84 -41.85
N GLU A 434 6.68 -9.32 -40.80
CA GLU A 434 5.89 -10.57 -40.88
C GLU A 434 4.43 -10.32 -41.27
N SER A 435 3.82 -9.20 -40.85
CA SER A 435 2.46 -8.82 -41.26
C SER A 435 2.33 -8.49 -42.75
N SER A 436 3.43 -8.12 -43.43
CA SER A 436 3.42 -7.82 -44.87
C SER A 436 3.67 -9.07 -45.75
N LYS A 437 4.21 -10.16 -45.17
CA LYS A 437 4.36 -11.45 -45.87
C LYS A 437 3.09 -12.30 -45.77
N ASP A 438 2.37 -12.24 -44.67
CA ASP A 438 1.15 -13.04 -44.47
C ASP A 438 -0.09 -12.47 -45.20
N LEU A 439 -0.07 -11.19 -45.56
CA LEU A 439 -1.11 -10.56 -46.41
C LEU A 439 -0.86 -10.70 -47.92
N GLN A 440 0.34 -11.13 -48.34
CA GLN A 440 0.64 -11.42 -49.74
C GLN A 440 0.55 -12.92 -50.08
N SER A 441 0.71 -13.82 -49.11
CA SER A 441 0.53 -15.26 -49.31
C SER A 441 -0.95 -15.70 -49.37
N THR A 442 -1.85 -14.96 -48.72
CA THR A 442 -3.28 -15.30 -48.65
C THR A 442 -4.11 -14.85 -49.86
N SER A 443 -3.58 -14.03 -50.77
CA SER A 443 -4.32 -13.62 -52.00
C SER A 443 -4.00 -14.45 -53.25
N ALA A 444 -2.97 -15.32 -53.19
CA ALA A 444 -2.54 -16.13 -54.33
C ALA A 444 -3.19 -17.53 -54.38
N ASP A 445 -3.54 -18.11 -53.22
CA ASP A 445 -4.11 -19.46 -53.15
C ASP A 445 -5.64 -19.51 -53.33
N ASP A 446 -6.34 -18.38 -53.14
CA ASP A 446 -7.80 -18.33 -53.25
C ASP A 446 -8.33 -18.20 -54.70
N LYS A 447 -7.42 -18.16 -55.69
CA LYS A 447 -7.77 -18.14 -57.14
C LYS A 447 -7.53 -19.46 -57.88
N LYS A 448 -7.03 -20.50 -57.21
CA LYS A 448 -6.81 -21.82 -57.85
C LYS A 448 -7.80 -22.92 -57.44
N GLY A 449 -8.64 -22.70 -56.43
CA GLY A 449 -9.60 -23.70 -55.94
C GLY A 449 -10.97 -23.76 -56.64
N LYS A 450 -11.27 -22.81 -57.54
CA LYS A 450 -12.56 -22.73 -58.25
C LYS A 450 -12.37 -22.91 -59.76
N ASN A 451 -12.00 -24.12 -60.18
CA ASN A 451 -12.30 -24.68 -61.50
C ASN A 451 -11.69 -26.08 -61.59
N LYS A 452 -12.39 -27.07 -61.01
CA LYS A 452 -12.40 -28.48 -61.44
C LYS A 452 -13.37 -29.27 -60.54
N GLN A 453 -14.65 -29.19 -60.88
CA GLN A 453 -15.51 -30.37 -60.82
C GLN A 453 -15.20 -31.23 -62.05
N ASN A 454 -15.12 -32.54 -61.88
CA ASN A 454 -15.69 -33.62 -62.72
C ASN A 454 -14.85 -34.91 -62.65
N GLU A 455 -15.54 -36.06 -62.67
CA GLU A 455 -15.14 -37.48 -62.44
C GLU A 455 -15.35 -37.92 -60.97
N GLU A 456 -16.50 -38.47 -60.51
CA GLU A 456 -17.26 -39.71 -60.90
C GLU A 456 -16.33 -40.95 -60.96
N ASP A 457 -16.46 -42.00 -60.14
CA ASP A 457 -17.55 -43.00 -60.08
C ASP A 457 -17.60 -43.89 -58.79
N LEU A 458 -18.80 -44.48 -58.56
CA LEU A 458 -19.33 -45.47 -57.56
C LEU A 458 -18.69 -46.91 -57.64
N PRO A 459 -19.16 -47.99 -56.93
CA PRO A 459 -19.84 -48.21 -55.62
C PRO A 459 -19.45 -49.51 -54.80
N ASN A 460 -20.29 -49.87 -53.80
CA ASN A 460 -20.55 -51.17 -53.11
C ASN A 460 -19.66 -51.55 -51.90
N GLU A 461 -20.10 -52.20 -50.81
CA GLU A 461 -21.34 -52.92 -50.45
C GLU A 461 -21.43 -53.12 -48.90
N THR A 462 -22.67 -53.25 -48.42
CA THR A 462 -23.26 -53.84 -47.18
C THR A 462 -22.42 -54.70 -46.19
N ALA A 463 -22.71 -54.60 -44.87
CA ALA A 463 -23.55 -55.57 -44.09
C ALA A 463 -23.27 -55.64 -42.55
N GLY A 464 -24.35 -55.71 -41.74
CA GLY A 464 -24.48 -56.38 -40.41
C GLY A 464 -24.16 -55.55 -39.15
N LYS A 465 -25.12 -55.10 -38.31
CA LYS A 465 -25.87 -55.80 -37.21
C LYS A 465 -24.95 -56.44 -36.15
N GLU A 466 -25.13 -56.38 -34.82
CA GLU A 466 -26.18 -55.93 -33.88
C GLU A 466 -25.58 -55.95 -32.44
N ASP A 467 -26.15 -55.12 -31.56
CA ASP A 467 -26.47 -55.27 -30.12
C ASP A 467 -25.46 -55.70 -29.01
N GLU A 468 -25.13 -54.71 -28.15
CA GLU A 468 -25.49 -54.56 -26.71
C GLU A 468 -24.89 -55.47 -25.56
N PRO A 469 -25.05 -55.14 -24.24
CA PRO A 469 -23.94 -54.79 -23.32
C PRO A 469 -23.91 -55.59 -21.97
N GLU A 470 -22.91 -55.37 -21.11
CA GLU A 470 -22.91 -55.62 -19.64
C GLU A 470 -21.49 -55.30 -19.09
N GLY A 471 -21.22 -54.80 -17.89
CA GLY A 471 -22.02 -54.60 -16.69
C GLY A 471 -21.20 -53.97 -15.55
N SER A 472 -21.93 -53.59 -14.52
CA SER A 472 -21.57 -52.89 -13.27
C SER A 472 -20.50 -53.52 -12.37
N LYS A 473 -19.89 -52.68 -11.50
CA LYS A 473 -19.79 -52.77 -10.01
C LYS A 473 -18.76 -51.73 -9.51
N LYS A 474 -18.70 -51.23 -8.26
CA LYS A 474 -19.60 -50.90 -7.14
C LYS A 474 -18.65 -50.39 -6.03
N TYR A 475 -19.08 -49.40 -5.26
CA TYR A 475 -18.54 -48.90 -3.97
C TYR A 475 -17.59 -49.79 -3.15
N ASN A 476 -16.55 -49.16 -2.59
CA ASN A 476 -16.28 -49.07 -1.14
C ASN A 476 -15.60 -47.73 -0.82
#